data_AF-A0A2B7XQC6-F1
#
_entry.id   AF-A0A2B7XQC6-F1
#
_cell.length_a   1.000
_cell.length_b   1.000
_cell.length_c   1.000
_cell.angle_alpha   90.00
_cell.angle_beta   90.00
_cell.angle_gamma   90.00
#
_symmetry.space_group_name_H-M   'P 1'
#
loop_
_entity.id
_entity.type
_entity.pdbx_description
1 polymer ?
#
loop_
_entity_poly.entity_id
_entity_poly.type
_entity_poly.pdbx_seq_one_letter_code
_entity_poly.pdbx_strand_id
1 'polypeptide(L)'
;MGGTHADPKHGVYIGGWGSFGGPTPQKGVVTYALAANRQRPLAGAMHNAVFNTWRRFRAQALYVIPPFIIAYGIMNWATERNEYLNSKPGRLAEGGGEEE
;
A
#
# COMPACT_ATOMS: atom_id res chain seq x y z
N MET A 1 -31.80 -11.79 -4.04
CA MET A 1 -30.61 -11.08 -4.55
C MET A 1 -31.06 -10.14 -5.65
N GLY A 2 -30.74 -8.85 -5.57
CA GLY A 2 -31.04 -7.86 -6.63
C GLY A 2 -31.93 -6.70 -6.18
N GLY A 3 -31.48 -5.89 -5.22
CA GLY A 3 -32.10 -4.58 -4.98
C GLY A 3 -31.63 -3.61 -6.05
N THR A 4 -32.55 -3.05 -6.83
CA THR A 4 -32.23 -2.05 -7.86
C THR A 4 -31.79 -0.70 -7.26
N HIS A 5 -31.93 -0.54 -5.94
CA HIS A 5 -31.68 0.66 -5.14
C HIS A 5 -30.92 0.29 -3.86
N ALA A 6 -30.06 1.20 -3.39
CA ALA A 6 -29.35 1.02 -2.12
C ALA A 6 -30.34 1.04 -0.95
N ASP A 7 -30.24 0.04 -0.08
CA ASP A 7 -30.98 -0.07 1.17
C ASP A 7 -30.02 -0.35 2.34
N PRO A 8 -29.48 0.71 2.97
CA PRO A 8 -28.56 0.59 4.10
C PRO A 8 -29.15 -0.16 5.31
N LYS A 9 -30.49 -0.19 5.46
CA LYS A 9 -31.16 -0.85 6.59
C LYS A 9 -31.13 -2.37 6.44
N HIS A 10 -31.09 -2.86 5.21
CA HIS A 10 -30.97 -4.27 4.89
C HIS A 10 -29.57 -4.66 4.41
N GLY A 11 -28.56 -3.82 4.68
CA GLY A 11 -27.15 -4.10 4.37
C GLY A 11 -26.75 -3.93 2.89
N VAL A 12 -27.58 -3.27 2.08
CA VAL A 12 -27.31 -3.01 0.66
C VAL A 12 -26.84 -1.57 0.48
N TYR A 13 -25.53 -1.35 0.39
CA TYR A 13 -24.95 0.01 0.30
C TYR A 13 -24.68 0.51 -1.12
N ILE A 14 -24.94 -0.33 -2.13
CA ILE A 14 -24.78 0.02 -3.54
C ILE A 14 -25.97 -0.50 -4.34
N GLY A 15 -26.61 0.38 -5.12
CA GLY A 15 -27.68 0.01 -6.03
C GLY A 15 -27.21 -0.08 -7.48
N GLY A 16 -28.17 -0.22 -8.41
CA GLY A 16 -27.89 -0.33 -9.84
C GLY A 16 -27.69 1.02 -10.53
N TRP A 17 -27.50 0.98 -11.86
CA TRP A 17 -27.50 2.18 -12.70
C TRP A 17 -28.78 2.99 -12.50
N GLY A 18 -28.63 4.30 -12.27
CA GLY A 18 -29.75 5.19 -11.97
C GLY A 18 -30.15 5.27 -10.49
N SER A 19 -29.69 4.34 -9.64
CA SER A 19 -29.93 4.36 -8.18
C SER A 19 -28.73 3.83 -7.40
N PHE A 20 -27.56 4.38 -7.66
CA PHE A 20 -26.30 3.94 -7.03
C PHE A 20 -26.25 4.09 -5.50
N GLY A 21 -27.13 4.91 -4.91
CA GLY A 21 -27.17 5.10 -3.46
C GLY A 21 -26.19 6.14 -2.92
N GLY A 22 -25.71 7.06 -3.77
CA GLY A 22 -24.91 8.19 -3.32
C GLY A 22 -25.67 9.03 -2.28
N PRO A 23 -25.08 9.32 -1.11
CA PRO A 23 -25.79 10.00 -0.01
C PRO A 23 -26.15 11.45 -0.36
N THR A 24 -25.38 12.08 -1.25
CA THR A 24 -25.56 13.47 -1.65
C THR A 24 -26.10 13.54 -3.08
N PRO A 25 -27.28 14.14 -3.31
CA PRO A 25 -27.77 14.44 -4.66
C PRO A 25 -26.77 15.32 -5.40
N GLN A 26 -26.33 14.88 -6.58
CA GLN A 26 -25.40 15.65 -7.41
C GLN A 26 -26.20 16.53 -8.37
N LYS A 27 -26.16 17.85 -8.18
CA LYS A 27 -26.81 18.84 -9.05
C LYS A 27 -25.81 19.93 -9.43
N GLY A 28 -25.77 20.32 -10.70
CA GLY A 28 -24.92 21.41 -11.20
C GLY A 28 -23.49 21.03 -11.58
N VAL A 29 -23.12 19.74 -11.53
CA VAL A 29 -21.82 19.26 -12.02
C VAL A 29 -21.94 18.90 -13.49
N VAL A 30 -21.16 19.56 -14.35
CA VAL A 30 -21.10 19.26 -15.79
C VAL A 30 -19.72 18.67 -16.10
N THR A 31 -19.70 17.48 -16.70
CA THR A 31 -18.46 16.77 -17.06
C THR A 31 -18.29 16.77 -18.58
N TYR A 32 -17.10 17.15 -19.03
CA TYR A 32 -16.71 17.13 -20.44
C TYR A 32 -15.65 16.07 -20.67
N ALA A 33 -15.75 15.35 -21.80
CA ALA A 33 -14.77 14.37 -22.21
C ALA A 33 -14.53 14.46 -23.72
N LEU A 34 -13.30 14.16 -24.14
CA LEU A 34 -12.95 14.00 -25.56
C LEU A 34 -12.93 12.52 -25.92
N ALA A 35 -13.42 12.17 -27.12
CA ALA A 35 -13.35 10.81 -27.62
C ALA A 35 -11.90 10.30 -27.66
N ALA A 36 -11.66 9.05 -27.25
CA ALA A 36 -10.32 8.50 -27.07
C ALA A 36 -9.49 8.49 -28.36
N ASN A 37 -10.12 8.28 -29.51
CA ASN A 37 -9.50 8.34 -30.84
C ASN A 37 -9.04 9.75 -31.25
N ARG A 38 -9.46 10.79 -30.53
CA ARG A 38 -9.04 12.19 -30.74
C ARG A 38 -7.95 12.64 -29.77
N GLN A 39 -7.54 11.76 -28.85
CA GLN A 39 -6.47 12.04 -27.89
C GLN A 39 -5.17 11.37 -28.32
N ARG A 40 -4.03 11.94 -27.91
CA ARG A 40 -2.72 11.30 -28.02
C ARG A 40 -2.50 10.46 -26.75
N PRO A 41 -2.51 9.12 -26.82
CA PRO A 41 -2.62 8.26 -25.62
C PRO A 41 -1.45 8.39 -24.64
N LEU A 42 -0.26 8.76 -25.12
CA LEU A 42 0.95 8.93 -24.29
C LEU A 42 1.46 10.37 -24.27
N ALA A 43 0.62 11.36 -24.58
CA ALA A 43 1.03 12.76 -24.52
C ALA A 43 1.50 13.13 -23.11
N GLY A 44 2.72 13.64 -23.00
CA GLY A 44 3.32 14.04 -21.72
C GLY A 44 3.68 12.87 -20.79
N ALA A 45 3.55 11.61 -21.24
CA ALA A 45 3.76 10.44 -20.40
C ALA A 45 5.18 10.42 -19.80
N MET A 46 6.23 10.72 -20.57
CA MET A 46 7.61 10.72 -20.05
C MET A 46 7.85 11.80 -18.99
N HIS A 47 7.47 13.04 -19.27
CA HIS A 47 7.61 14.15 -18.32
C HIS A 47 6.81 13.89 -17.04
N ASN A 48 5.56 13.46 -17.18
CA ASN A 48 4.71 13.13 -16.04
C ASN A 48 5.23 11.89 -15.29
N ALA A 49 5.68 10.85 -15.98
CA ALA A 49 6.20 9.64 -15.36
C ALA A 49 7.45 9.90 -14.52
N VAL A 50 8.27 10.90 -14.85
CA VAL A 50 9.43 11.24 -14.02
C VAL A 50 8.99 12.13 -12.84
N PHE A 51 8.45 13.32 -13.12
CA PHE A 51 8.24 14.32 -12.08
C PHE A 51 7.05 14.00 -11.15
N ASN A 52 5.94 13.50 -11.71
CA ASN A 52 4.79 13.15 -10.89
C ASN A 52 5.06 11.89 -10.06
N THR A 53 5.80 10.91 -10.60
CA THR A 53 6.15 9.71 -9.86
C THR A 53 7.11 10.02 -8.72
N TRP A 54 8.15 10.81 -8.96
CA TRP A 54 9.04 11.26 -7.88
C TRP A 54 8.27 12.03 -6.79
N ARG A 55 7.39 12.95 -7.18
CA ARG A 55 6.54 13.70 -6.25
C ARG A 55 5.64 12.80 -5.41
N ARG A 56 5.09 11.72 -5.99
CA ARG A 56 4.27 10.73 -5.28
C ARG A 56 5.11 9.83 -4.37
N PHE A 57 6.25 9.34 -4.85
CA PHE A 57 7.17 8.49 -4.10
C PHE A 57 7.68 9.19 -2.84
N ARG A 58 8.21 10.42 -2.97
CA ARG A 58 8.77 11.15 -1.83
C ARG A 58 7.75 11.44 -0.72
N ALA A 59 6.47 11.56 -1.08
CA ALA A 59 5.39 11.79 -0.11
C ALA A 59 5.08 10.55 0.75
N GLN A 60 5.46 9.35 0.27
CA GLN A 60 5.23 8.08 0.97
C GLN A 60 6.52 7.48 1.52
N ALA A 61 7.68 7.93 1.05
CA ALA A 61 8.99 7.41 1.42
C ALA A 61 9.20 7.33 2.95
N LEU A 62 8.78 8.34 3.71
CA LEU A 62 8.96 8.35 5.17
C LEU A 62 7.99 7.43 5.93
N TYR A 63 6.90 6.99 5.31
CA TYR A 63 6.01 6.00 5.91
C TYR A 63 6.48 4.57 5.65
N VAL A 64 7.21 4.37 4.55
CA VAL A 64 7.62 3.05 4.07
C VAL A 64 9.07 2.74 4.49
N ILE A 65 10.01 3.65 4.25
CA ILE A 65 11.44 3.39 4.43
C ILE A 65 11.81 3.11 5.90
N PRO A 66 11.40 3.92 6.90
CA PRO A 66 11.78 3.68 8.29
C PRO A 66 11.40 2.29 8.84
N PRO A 67 10.15 1.80 8.71
CA PRO A 67 9.83 0.46 9.21
C PRO A 67 10.61 -0.65 8.48
N PHE A 68 10.89 -0.49 7.18
CA PHE A 68 11.71 -1.47 6.45
C PHE A 68 13.17 -1.47 6.89
N ILE A 69 13.77 -0.30 7.15
CA ILE A 69 15.13 -0.22 7.70
C ILE A 69 15.19 -0.91 9.06
N ILE A 70 14.24 -0.64 9.95
CA ILE A 70 14.18 -1.26 11.28
C ILE A 70 14.02 -2.77 11.16
N ALA A 71 13.07 -3.24 10.35
CA ALA A 71 12.83 -4.66 10.15
C ALA A 71 14.06 -5.38 9.59
N TYR A 72 14.73 -4.78 8.61
CA TYR A 72 15.96 -5.32 8.04
C TYR A 72 17.09 -5.35 9.07
N GLY A 73 17.24 -4.29 9.87
CA GLY A 73 18.24 -4.23 10.94
C GLY A 73 18.03 -5.32 12.00
N ILE A 74 16.79 -5.53 12.44
CA ILE A 74 16.44 -6.59 13.40
C ILE A 74 16.70 -7.97 12.79
N MET A 75 16.33 -8.18 11.52
CA MET A 75 16.54 -9.45 10.83
C MET A 75 18.03 -9.79 10.71
N ASN A 76 18.86 -8.80 10.33
CA ASN A 76 20.29 -8.99 10.20
C ASN A 76 20.92 -9.34 11.57
N TRP A 77 20.57 -8.59 12.62
CA TRP A 77 21.01 -8.89 13.98
C TRP A 77 20.57 -10.28 14.44
N ALA A 78 19.32 -10.66 14.20
CA ALA A 78 18.78 -11.96 14.58
C ALA A 78 19.49 -13.11 13.86
N THR A 79 19.82 -12.93 12.58
CA THR A 79 20.54 -13.91 11.77
C THR A 79 21.97 -14.09 12.27
N GLU A 80 22.71 -13.00 12.45
CA GLU A 80 24.08 -13.05 12.98
C GLU A 80 24.14 -13.65 14.38
N ARG A 81 23.19 -13.29 15.27
CA ARG A 81 23.10 -13.85 16.61
C ARG A 81 22.76 -15.34 16.59
N ASN A 82 21.86 -15.78 15.70
CA ASN A 82 21.52 -17.19 15.55
C ASN A 82 22.70 -18.02 15.07
N GLU A 83 23.43 -17.55 14.06
CA GLU A 83 24.64 -18.20 13.56
C GLU A 83 25.73 -18.27 14.64
N TYR A 84 25.94 -17.19 15.39
CA TYR A 84 26.88 -17.15 16.48
C TYR A 84 26.55 -18.18 17.57
N LEU A 85 25.30 -18.26 18.03
CA LEU A 85 24.87 -19.21 19.05
C LEU A 85 25.03 -20.68 18.61
N ASN A 86 24.84 -20.96 17.32
CA ASN A 86 25.04 -22.29 16.75
C ASN A 86 26.50 -22.61 16.42
N SER A 87 27.40 -21.62 16.50
CA SER A 87 28.84 -21.79 16.28
C SER A 87 29.55 -22.42 17.50
N LYS A 88 30.75 -22.99 17.26
CA LYS A 88 31.60 -23.53 18.33
C LYS A 88 31.91 -22.51 19.45
N PRO A 89 32.38 -21.27 19.15
CA PRO A 89 32.66 -20.30 20.19
C PRO A 89 31.40 -19.84 20.94
N GLY A 90 30.25 -19.72 20.26
CA GLY A 90 29.00 -19.35 20.92
C GLY A 90 28.49 -20.43 21.88
N ARG A 91 28.63 -21.72 21.52
CA ARG A 91 28.30 -22.83 22.41
C ARG A 91 29.17 -22.89 23.66
N LEU A 92 30.45 -22.55 23.55
CA LEU A 92 31.37 -22.48 24.69
C LEU A 92 31.07 -21.29 25.60
N ALA A 93 30.71 -20.14 25.03
CA ALA A 93 30.44 -18.91 25.79
C ALA A 93 29.11 -18.95 26.55
N GLU A 94 28.07 -19.61 26.01
CA GLU A 94 26.73 -19.65 26.62
C GLU A 94 26.43 -21.00 27.29
N GLY A 95 27.01 -22.10 26.82
CA GLY A 95 26.82 -23.45 27.41
C GLY A 95 27.70 -23.75 28.62
N GLY A 96 28.68 -22.90 28.94
CA GLY A 96 29.56 -23.06 30.10
C GLY A 96 29.01 -22.49 31.42
N GLY A 97 27.79 -21.93 31.42
CA GLY A 97 27.15 -21.34 32.60
C GLY A 97 26.15 -22.25 33.34
N GLU A 98 25.93 -23.48 32.87
CA GLU A 98 25.06 -24.48 33.54
C GLU A 98 25.82 -25.42 34.50
N GLU A 99 27.14 -25.24 34.65
CA GLU A 99 27.97 -25.96 35.63
C GLU A 99 28.55 -25.00 36.69
N GLU A 100 27.68 -24.33 37.47
CA GLU A 100 27.97 -23.85 38.84
C GLU A 100 26.69 -23.74 39.69
#